data_AF-A0A925NF64-F1
#
_entry.id   AF-A0A925NF64-F1
#
_cell.length_a   1.000
_cell.length_b   1.000
_cell.length_c   1.000
_cell.angle_alpha   90.00
_cell.angle_beta   90.00
_cell.angle_gamma   90.00
#
_symmetry.space_group_name_H-M   'P 1'
#
loop_
_entity.id
_entity.type
_entity.pdbx_description
1 polymer ?
#
loop_
_entity_poly.entity_id
_entity_poly.type
_entity_poly.pdbx_seq_one_letter_code
_entity_poly.pdbx_strand_id
1 'polypeptide(L)'
;MTTRRWSLARVLRWRLLIAVALLWSVAAIVATVAVRYELTVVHDSALVSLAEQIPLETDAWGQRPLIASLPAVPPDEVMHVLVRNQQGAVLRQSGPTRDVPWPLDAEPGVQTVNGWRVATRRTVDKRVVVQVGEPLNMRREAVAESTAALVLPLIALLPLAALLIDMLLRRSFKGVQQASEQLRARPEADISPLQVNDLPTEFEPMVASIAALIGRLQGVVRAERAFAASSAHELRTPLAAARA
;
A
#
# COMPACT_ATOMS: atom_id res chain seq x y z
N MET A 1 10.31 -23.20 -33.87
CA MET A 1 9.66 -22.10 -33.12
C MET A 1 9.03 -22.67 -31.87
N THR A 2 9.61 -22.47 -30.69
CA THR A 2 9.08 -22.97 -29.42
C THR A 2 7.97 -22.05 -28.94
N THR A 3 6.71 -22.50 -29.00
CA THR A 3 5.59 -21.77 -28.42
C THR A 3 5.73 -21.79 -26.89
N ARG A 4 6.12 -20.65 -26.31
CA ARG A 4 6.15 -20.44 -24.86
C ARG A 4 4.73 -20.75 -24.37
N ARG A 5 4.52 -21.84 -23.63
CA ARG A 5 3.21 -22.17 -23.06
C ARG A 5 2.99 -21.31 -21.81
N TRP A 6 2.11 -20.31 -21.89
CA TRP A 6 1.80 -19.44 -20.77
C TRP A 6 0.83 -20.16 -19.82
N SER A 7 1.16 -20.21 -18.54
CA SER A 7 0.23 -20.68 -17.50
C SER A 7 -0.65 -19.51 -17.08
N LEU A 8 -1.96 -19.60 -17.32
CA LEU A 8 -2.94 -18.59 -16.90
C LEU A 8 -2.81 -18.27 -15.40
N ALA A 9 -2.60 -19.31 -14.58
CA ALA A 9 -2.37 -19.17 -13.15
C ALA A 9 -1.13 -18.32 -12.82
N ARG A 10 -0.03 -18.48 -13.57
CA ARG A 10 1.19 -17.69 -13.37
C ARG A 10 0.97 -16.23 -13.75
N VAL A 11 0.29 -15.97 -14.86
CA VAL A 11 -0.02 -14.61 -15.33
C VAL A 11 -0.94 -13.90 -14.35
N LEU A 12 -1.99 -14.59 -13.89
CA LEU A 12 -2.94 -14.05 -12.93
C LEU A 12 -2.25 -13.74 -11.60
N ARG A 13 -1.41 -14.64 -11.08
CA ARG A 13 -0.60 -14.39 -9.87
C ARG A 13 0.21 -13.11 -9.98
N TRP A 14 1.00 -12.96 -11.05
CA TRP A 14 1.82 -11.76 -11.23
C TRP A 14 1.00 -10.49 -11.38
N ARG A 15 -0.10 -10.52 -12.15
CA ARG A 15 -1.00 -9.36 -12.29
C ARG A 15 -1.63 -8.95 -10.97
N LEU A 16 -2.08 -9.91 -10.16
CA LEU A 16 -2.69 -9.65 -8.87
C LEU A 16 -1.67 -9.10 -7.87
N LEU A 17 -0.46 -9.67 -7.83
CA LEU A 17 0.64 -9.15 -7.01
C LEU A 17 1.03 -7.72 -7.42
N ILE A 18 1.14 -7.43 -8.71
CA ILE A 18 1.44 -6.08 -9.22
C ILE A 18 0.30 -5.12 -8.86
N ALA A 19 -0.96 -5.50 -9.07
CA ALA A 19 -2.11 -4.65 -8.76
C ALA A 19 -2.18 -4.32 -7.26
N VAL A 20 -1.97 -5.32 -6.40
CA VAL A 20 -1.94 -5.14 -4.94
C VAL A 20 -0.75 -4.28 -4.53
N ALA A 21 0.44 -4.52 -5.09
CA ALA A 21 1.62 -3.70 -4.81
C ALA A 21 1.43 -2.24 -5.24
N LEU A 22 0.79 -2.00 -6.38
CA LEU A 22 0.51 -0.67 -6.91
C LEU A 22 -0.52 0.05 -6.04
N LEU A 23 -1.62 -0.63 -5.67
CA LEU A 23 -2.61 -0.12 -4.72
C LEU A 23 -1.97 0.23 -3.37
N TRP A 24 -1.13 -0.67 -2.85
CA TRP A 24 -0.37 -0.48 -1.61
C TRP A 24 0.58 0.72 -1.68
N SER A 25 1.26 0.88 -2.81
CA SER A 25 2.16 2.01 -3.02
C SER A 25 1.39 3.33 -3.02
N VAL A 26 0.23 3.38 -3.68
CA VAL A 26 -0.65 4.55 -3.67
C VAL A 26 -1.12 4.87 -2.25
N ALA A 27 -1.59 3.86 -1.49
CA ALA A 27 -2.02 4.06 -0.11
C ALA A 27 -0.88 4.58 0.79
N ALA A 28 0.33 4.01 0.67
CA ALA A 28 1.49 4.45 1.42
C ALA A 28 1.92 5.88 1.07
N ILE A 29 1.87 6.25 -0.22
CA ILE A 29 2.16 7.61 -0.68
C ILE A 29 1.13 8.59 -0.09
N VAL A 30 -0.16 8.28 -0.19
CA VAL A 30 -1.24 9.12 0.36
C VAL A 30 -1.08 9.30 1.87
N ALA A 31 -0.85 8.22 2.61
CA ALA A 31 -0.64 8.27 4.05
C ALA A 31 0.56 9.15 4.43
N THR A 32 1.67 9.02 3.71
CA THR A 32 2.87 9.84 3.94
C THR A 32 2.62 11.32 3.67
N VAL A 33 1.89 11.64 2.59
CA VAL A 33 1.53 13.02 2.25
C VAL A 33 0.58 13.62 3.29
N ALA A 34 -0.45 12.87 3.70
CA ALA A 34 -1.43 13.31 4.69
C ALA A 34 -0.77 13.63 6.04
N VAL A 35 0.09 12.73 6.54
CA VAL A 35 0.81 12.93 7.80
C VAL A 35 1.78 14.11 7.73
N ARG A 36 2.51 14.27 6.62
CA ARG A 36 3.41 15.42 6.45
C ARG A 36 2.66 16.74 6.43
N TYR A 37 1.47 16.77 5.84
CA TYR A 37 0.61 17.95 5.85
C TYR A 37 0.17 18.29 7.28
N GLU A 38 -0.33 17.31 8.01
CA GLU A 38 -0.84 17.49 9.38
C GLU A 38 0.27 17.88 10.37
N LEU A 39 1.43 17.21 10.33
CA LEU A 39 2.61 17.58 11.11
C LEU A 39 3.09 19.00 10.82
N THR A 40 2.94 19.47 9.57
CA THR A 40 3.34 20.84 9.22
C THR A 40 2.45 21.86 9.91
N VAL A 41 1.15 21.64 9.84
CA VAL A 41 0.14 22.53 10.43
C VAL A 41 0.23 22.55 11.96
N VAL A 42 0.40 21.39 12.60
CA VAL A 42 0.48 21.28 14.07
C VAL A 42 1.72 21.98 14.64
N HIS A 43 2.87 21.88 13.98
CA HIS A 43 4.07 22.59 14.46
C HIS A 43 4.00 24.10 14.21
N ASP A 44 3.49 24.52 13.05
CA ASP A 44 3.34 25.95 12.76
C ASP A 44 2.37 26.61 13.78
N SER A 45 1.29 25.91 14.18
CA SER A 45 0.38 26.41 15.21
C SER A 45 1.00 26.43 16.61
N ALA A 46 1.86 25.46 16.95
CA ALA A 46 2.62 25.46 18.19
C ALA A 46 3.58 26.67 18.28
N LEU A 47 4.27 27.00 17.18
CA LEU A 47 5.16 28.16 17.10
C LEU A 47 4.41 29.48 17.32
N VAL A 48 3.23 29.62 16.70
CA VAL A 48 2.38 30.81 16.88
C VAL A 48 1.89 30.89 18.32
N SER A 49 1.39 29.80 18.89
CA SER A 49 0.90 29.78 20.27
C SER A 49 1.98 30.18 21.27
N LEU A 50 3.21 29.70 21.10
CA LEU A 50 4.34 30.07 21.96
C LEU A 50 4.74 31.54 21.79
N ALA A 51 4.72 32.07 20.57
CA ALA A 51 4.98 33.48 20.32
C ALA A 51 3.89 34.40 20.91
N GLU A 52 2.65 33.92 20.99
CA GLU A 52 1.53 34.65 21.60
C GLU A 52 1.60 34.67 23.12
N GLN A 53 2.02 33.57 23.75
CA GLN A 53 2.15 33.43 25.20
C GLN A 53 3.23 34.32 25.82
N ILE A 54 4.19 34.83 25.05
CA ILE A 54 5.21 35.76 25.55
C ILE A 54 4.57 37.15 25.73
N PRO A 55 4.36 37.62 26.98
CA PRO A 55 3.67 38.87 27.23
C PRO A 55 4.55 40.04 26.80
N LEU A 56 4.10 40.84 25.83
CA LEU A 56 4.81 41.99 25.28
C LEU A 56 4.79 43.23 26.20
N GLU A 57 4.52 43.08 27.51
CA GLU A 57 4.31 44.21 28.44
C GLU A 57 5.50 45.15 28.49
N THR A 58 5.36 46.30 27.83
CA THR A 58 6.42 47.27 27.51
C THR A 58 7.18 47.83 28.70
N ASP A 59 6.62 47.74 29.92
CA ASP A 59 7.19 48.33 31.13
C ASP A 59 8.08 47.35 31.94
N ALA A 60 7.97 46.03 31.68
CA ALA A 60 8.68 45.00 32.45
C ALA A 60 10.05 44.61 31.87
N TRP A 61 10.33 44.94 30.60
CA TRP A 61 11.56 44.52 29.89
C TRP A 61 12.80 45.34 30.28
N GLY A 62 12.63 46.41 31.06
CA GLY A 62 13.71 47.32 31.44
C GLY A 62 14.46 46.99 32.73
N GLN A 63 13.99 46.08 33.59
CA GLN A 63 14.53 46.00 34.95
C GLN A 63 15.02 44.63 35.46
N ARG A 64 14.80 43.52 34.76
CA ARG A 64 15.46 42.24 35.09
C ARG A 64 15.40 41.22 33.96
N PRO A 65 16.52 40.51 33.66
CA PRO A 65 16.48 39.33 32.82
C PRO A 65 15.82 38.19 33.62
N LEU A 66 14.49 38.07 33.55
CA LEU A 66 13.88 36.79 33.88
C LEU A 66 14.28 35.81 32.77
N ILE A 67 15.10 34.83 33.12
CA ILE A 67 15.12 33.56 32.40
C ILE A 67 13.76 32.95 32.69
N ALA A 68 12.73 33.42 31.99
CA ALA A 68 11.41 32.81 32.07
C ALA A 68 11.63 31.43 31.47
N SER A 69 11.66 30.43 32.35
CA SER A 69 11.61 29.03 32.01
C SER A 69 10.40 28.84 31.12
N LEU A 70 10.63 28.86 29.81
CA LEU A 70 9.70 28.29 28.86
C LEU A 70 9.40 26.86 29.35
N PRO A 71 8.15 26.38 29.24
CA PRO A 71 7.84 25.01 29.61
C PRO A 71 8.89 24.09 28.97
N ALA A 72 9.46 23.19 29.78
CA ALA A 72 10.61 22.38 29.39
C ALA A 72 10.29 21.69 28.06
N VAL A 73 10.84 22.27 26.99
CA VAL A 73 10.79 21.67 25.68
C VAL A 73 11.68 20.41 25.77
N PRO A 74 11.22 19.25 25.30
CA PRO A 74 12.02 18.03 25.29
C PRO A 74 13.44 18.31 24.75
N PRO A 75 14.51 17.68 25.28
CA PRO A 75 15.91 17.97 24.88
C PRO A 75 16.20 17.86 23.37
N ASP A 76 15.31 17.20 22.64
CA ASP A 76 15.27 16.93 21.20
C ASP A 76 14.49 17.99 20.39
N GLU A 77 13.62 18.80 21.00
CA GLU A 77 12.95 19.95 20.38
C GLU A 77 13.66 21.24 20.78
N VAL A 78 14.64 21.69 20.00
CA VAL A 78 15.34 22.95 20.31
C VAL A 78 14.57 24.13 19.72
N MET A 79 13.47 24.51 20.37
CA MET A 79 12.79 25.77 20.06
C MET A 79 13.57 26.95 20.65
N HIS A 80 14.00 27.84 19.77
CA HIS A 80 14.77 29.02 20.13
C HIS A 80 13.89 30.26 20.13
N VAL A 81 13.83 30.96 21.24
CA VAL A 81 13.11 32.21 21.41
C VAL A 81 14.14 33.33 21.47
N LEU A 82 14.00 34.35 20.63
CA LEU A 82 14.76 35.60 20.68
C LEU A 82 13.79 36.76 20.81
N VAL A 83 14.05 37.62 21.79
CA VAL A 83 13.36 38.91 21.94
C VAL A 83 14.38 40.02 21.71
N ARG A 84 14.13 40.89 20.75
CA ARG A 84 15.04 41.98 20.34
C ARG A 84 14.32 43.32 20.34
N ASN A 85 15.06 44.41 20.57
CA ASN A 85 14.54 45.76 20.37
C ASN A 85 14.64 46.20 18.89
N GLN A 86 14.14 47.40 18.55
CA GLN A 86 14.23 47.99 17.21
C GLN A 86 15.65 48.11 16.65
N GLN A 87 16.64 48.26 17.52
CA GLN A 87 18.05 48.40 17.16
C GLN A 87 18.76 47.04 17.01
N GLY A 88 18.05 45.93 17.23
CA GLY A 88 18.61 44.59 17.14
C GLY A 88 19.27 44.06 18.40
N ALA A 89 19.28 44.83 19.50
CA ALA A 89 19.81 44.37 20.77
C ALA A 89 18.91 43.29 21.37
N VAL A 90 19.51 42.19 21.80
CA VAL A 90 18.81 41.06 22.41
C VAL A 90 18.38 41.43 23.82
N LEU A 91 17.07 41.48 24.03
CA LEU A 91 16.44 41.70 25.33
C LEU A 91 16.33 40.38 26.11
N ARG A 92 16.00 39.26 25.42
CA ARG A 92 15.95 37.90 25.98
C ARG A 92 16.24 36.82 24.94
N GLN A 93 16.74 35.67 25.39
CA GLN A 93 16.93 34.49 24.56
C GLN A 93 16.66 33.18 25.33
N SER A 94 16.19 32.13 24.65
CA SER A 94 16.17 30.76 25.20
C SER A 94 17.43 30.00 24.79
N GLY A 95 18.20 29.57 25.79
CA GLY A 95 19.44 28.81 25.62
C GLY A 95 20.61 29.61 25.02
N PRO A 96 21.79 28.98 24.84
CA PRO A 96 22.92 29.57 24.15
C PRO A 96 22.69 29.49 22.64
N THR A 97 21.98 30.44 22.06
CA THR A 97 21.90 30.57 20.59
C THR A 97 23.22 31.10 20.04
N ARG A 98 23.94 30.26 19.28
CA ARG A 98 24.93 30.75 18.30
C ARG A 98 24.19 31.59 17.26
N ASP A 99 24.75 32.74 16.89
CA ASP A 99 24.28 33.69 15.86
C ASP A 99 23.21 33.12 14.93
N VAL A 100 21.94 33.35 15.28
CA VAL A 100 20.83 32.83 14.48
C VAL A 100 20.53 33.84 13.36
N PRO A 101 20.54 33.42 12.08
CA PRO A 101 20.50 34.34 10.95
C PRO A 101 19.05 34.77 10.63
N TRP A 102 18.32 35.25 11.64
CA TRP A 102 16.94 35.72 11.50
C TRP A 102 16.91 37.24 11.30
N PRO A 103 16.34 37.74 10.19
CA PRO A 103 16.24 39.17 9.93
C PRO A 103 15.38 39.88 10.99
N LEU A 104 15.79 41.10 11.36
CA LEU A 104 15.03 41.96 12.28
C LEU A 104 13.79 42.56 11.61
N ASP A 105 13.82 42.68 10.29
CA ASP A 105 12.82 43.24 9.39
C ASP A 105 11.82 42.20 8.85
N ALA A 106 11.93 40.92 9.25
CA ALA A 106 11.00 39.85 8.87
C ALA A 106 9.52 40.24 9.09
N GLU A 107 8.65 40.09 8.08
CA GLU A 107 7.20 40.35 8.22
C GLU A 107 6.58 39.49 9.35
N PRO A 108 5.58 39.99 10.10
CA PRO A 108 4.89 39.20 11.11
C PRO A 108 4.28 37.92 10.52
N GLY A 109 4.31 36.83 11.29
CA GLY A 109 3.84 35.51 10.86
C GLY A 109 4.95 34.46 10.81
N VAL A 110 4.65 33.30 10.24
CA VAL A 110 5.58 32.16 10.16
C VAL A 110 6.28 32.13 8.81
N GLN A 111 7.61 32.15 8.82
CA GLN A 111 8.43 32.15 7.61
C GLN A 111 9.57 31.15 7.70
N THR A 112 10.06 30.72 6.53
CA THR A 112 11.25 29.88 6.45
C THR A 112 12.47 30.73 6.11
N VAL A 113 13.45 30.78 7.02
CA VAL A 113 14.67 31.59 6.88
C VAL A 113 15.90 30.72 7.12
N ASN A 114 16.79 30.60 6.13
CA ASN A 114 18.09 29.93 6.29
C ASN A 114 18.03 28.54 6.97
N GLY A 115 17.00 27.74 6.66
CA GLY A 115 16.81 26.41 7.25
C GLY A 115 16.07 26.39 8.58
N TRP A 116 15.50 27.51 9.01
CA TRP A 116 14.69 27.66 10.21
C TRP A 116 13.24 27.98 9.87
N ARG A 117 12.30 27.44 10.65
CA ARG A 117 10.90 27.88 10.63
C ARG A 117 10.71 28.85 11.78
N VAL A 118 10.46 30.13 11.47
CA VAL A 118 10.48 31.24 12.44
C VAL A 118 9.14 31.95 12.47
N ALA A 119 8.49 31.96 13.62
CA ALA A 119 7.35 32.81 13.93
C ALA A 119 7.84 34.16 14.43
N THR A 120 7.51 35.25 13.72
CA THR A 120 7.85 36.62 14.11
C THR A 120 6.59 37.36 14.57
N ARG A 121 6.66 37.96 15.76
CA ARG A 121 5.64 38.85 16.31
C ARG A 121 6.26 40.19 16.68
N ARG A 122 5.56 41.29 16.42
CA ARG A 122 5.97 42.64 16.81
C ARG A 122 4.90 43.29 17.67
N THR A 123 5.33 44.14 18.59
CA THR A 123 4.43 45.09 19.28
C THR A 123 3.90 46.14 18.31
N VAL A 124 2.75 46.75 18.65
CA VAL A 124 2.06 47.78 17.84
C VAL A 124 2.94 49.00 17.60
N ASP A 125 3.75 49.39 18.60
CA ASP A 125 4.72 50.49 18.51
C ASP A 125 6.05 50.08 17.83
N LYS A 126 6.12 48.84 17.32
CA LYS A 126 7.29 48.21 16.69
C LYS A 126 8.54 48.16 17.56
N ARG A 127 8.50 48.49 18.86
CA ARG A 127 9.68 48.64 19.74
C ARG A 127 10.39 47.32 20.08
N VAL A 128 9.63 46.23 20.07
CA VAL A 128 10.04 44.88 20.45
C VAL A 128 9.65 43.89 19.36
N VAL A 129 10.56 43.00 19.02
CA VAL A 129 10.38 41.89 18.09
C VAL A 129 10.60 40.60 18.86
N VAL A 130 9.62 39.71 18.85
CA VAL A 130 9.71 38.36 19.40
C VAL A 130 9.78 37.39 18.21
N GLN A 131 10.79 36.53 18.22
CA GLN A 131 11.01 35.50 17.22
C GLN A 131 11.16 34.16 17.89
N VAL A 132 10.36 33.20 17.45
CA VAL A 132 10.44 31.80 17.90
C VAL A 132 10.79 30.98 16.68
N GLY A 133 11.93 30.31 16.70
CA GLY A 133 12.41 29.53 15.57
C GLY A 133 12.79 28.10 15.94
N GLU A 134 12.41 27.18 15.07
CA GLU A 134 12.78 25.76 15.13
C GLU A 134 13.63 25.40 13.90
N PRO A 135 14.73 24.66 14.06
CA PRO A 135 15.59 24.30 12.95
C PRO A 135 15.00 23.13 12.15
N LEU A 136 14.93 23.25 10.82
CA LEU A 136 14.31 22.23 9.93
C LEU A 136 15.08 20.91 9.88
N ASN A 137 16.33 20.87 10.36
CA ASN A 137 17.17 19.67 10.36
C ASN A 137 16.81 18.69 11.49
N MET A 138 16.51 19.17 12.70
CA MET A 138 16.05 18.30 13.81
C MET A 138 14.66 17.76 13.55
N ARG A 139 13.82 18.53 12.85
CA ARG A 139 12.53 18.09 12.33
C ARG A 139 12.64 16.83 11.44
N ARG A 140 13.79 16.57 10.81
CA ARG A 140 13.95 15.39 9.93
C ARG A 140 13.97 14.07 10.70
N GLU A 141 14.51 14.05 11.91
CA GLU A 141 14.64 12.82 12.69
C GLU A 141 13.30 12.42 13.29
N ALA A 142 12.59 13.36 13.92
CA ALA A 142 11.22 13.15 14.40
C ALA A 142 10.24 12.79 13.27
N VAL A 143 10.37 13.45 12.10
CA VAL A 143 9.57 13.09 10.91
C VAL A 143 9.98 11.72 10.37
N ALA A 144 11.26 11.36 10.37
CA ALA A 144 11.71 10.04 9.92
C ALA A 144 11.22 8.93 10.84
N GLU A 145 11.26 9.12 12.15
CA GLU A 145 10.77 8.16 13.14
C GLU A 145 9.25 7.99 13.05
N SER A 146 8.51 9.09 12.96
CA SER A 146 7.06 9.07 12.74
C SER A 146 6.68 8.43 11.41
N THR A 147 7.43 8.74 10.34
CA THR A 147 7.23 8.11 9.02
C THR A 147 7.56 6.63 9.09
N ALA A 148 8.62 6.23 9.77
CA ALA A 148 9.03 4.84 9.92
C ALA A 148 7.97 4.06 10.70
N ALA A 149 7.47 4.59 11.81
CA ALA A 149 6.41 3.96 12.61
C ALA A 149 5.14 3.68 11.80
N LEU A 150 4.84 4.48 10.76
CA LEU A 150 3.70 4.26 9.86
C LEU A 150 4.04 3.35 8.67
N VAL A 151 5.21 3.54 8.05
CA VAL A 151 5.60 2.88 6.80
C VAL A 151 6.13 1.46 7.05
N LEU A 152 6.79 1.19 8.18
CA LEU A 152 7.29 -0.15 8.51
C LEU A 152 6.17 -1.20 8.59
N PRO A 153 5.05 -0.96 9.31
CA PRO A 153 3.91 -1.88 9.30
C PRO A 153 3.33 -2.08 7.90
N LEU A 154 3.30 -1.02 7.10
CA LEU A 154 2.80 -1.06 5.73
C LEU A 154 3.68 -1.96 4.84
N ILE A 155 5.01 -1.81 4.92
CA ILE A 155 5.96 -2.67 4.22
C ILE A 155 5.87 -4.12 4.71
N ALA A 156 5.64 -4.35 6.00
CA ALA A 156 5.47 -5.69 6.56
C ALA A 156 4.18 -6.38 6.09
N LEU A 157 3.12 -5.62 5.77
CA LEU A 157 1.87 -6.18 5.26
C LEU A 157 1.98 -6.66 3.79
N LEU A 158 2.86 -6.06 2.99
CA LEU A 158 3.09 -6.46 1.59
C LEU A 158 3.50 -7.94 1.42
N PRO A 159 4.55 -8.46 2.10
CA PRO A 159 4.92 -9.86 1.98
C PRO A 159 3.83 -10.78 2.56
N LEU A 160 3.10 -10.35 3.59
CA LEU A 160 1.97 -11.10 4.14
C LEU A 160 0.84 -11.22 3.11
N ALA A 161 0.47 -10.13 2.45
CA ALA A 161 -0.52 -10.12 1.38
C ALA A 161 -0.06 -11.00 0.20
N ALA A 162 1.20 -10.90 -0.21
CA ALA A 162 1.75 -11.73 -1.27
C ALA A 162 1.69 -13.23 -0.93
N LEU A 163 2.02 -13.60 0.31
CA LEU A 163 1.94 -14.97 0.80
C LEU A 163 0.51 -15.50 0.83
N LEU A 164 -0.45 -14.69 1.31
CA LEU A 164 -1.87 -15.04 1.32
C LEU A 164 -2.42 -15.21 -0.11
N ILE A 165 -2.08 -14.31 -1.03
CA ILE A 165 -2.47 -14.39 -2.44
C ILE A 165 -1.90 -15.67 -3.06
N ASP A 166 -0.62 -15.99 -2.84
CA ASP A 166 -0.03 -17.22 -3.38
C ASP A 166 -0.69 -18.48 -2.78
N MET A 167 -0.99 -18.50 -1.47
CA MET A 167 -1.74 -19.60 -0.85
C MET A 167 -3.14 -19.78 -1.43
N LEU A 168 -3.93 -18.70 -1.54
CA LEU A 168 -5.29 -18.74 -2.08
C LEU A 168 -5.28 -19.20 -3.54
N LEU A 169 -4.42 -18.62 -4.39
CA LEU A 169 -4.36 -19.03 -5.79
C LEU A 169 -3.87 -20.47 -5.94
N ARG A 170 -2.89 -20.93 -5.14
CA ARG A 170 -2.51 -22.36 -5.16
C ARG A 170 -3.68 -23.26 -4.84
N ARG A 171 -4.49 -22.91 -3.84
CA ARG A 171 -5.66 -23.71 -3.44
C ARG A 171 -6.74 -23.70 -4.52
N SER A 172 -7.06 -22.55 -5.08
CA SER A 172 -8.09 -22.40 -6.13
C SER A 172 -7.73 -23.11 -7.44
N PHE A 173 -6.44 -23.13 -7.82
CA PHE A 173 -6.01 -23.79 -9.06
C PHE A 173 -5.69 -25.29 -8.90
N LYS A 174 -5.61 -25.80 -7.66
CA LYS A 174 -5.29 -27.22 -7.40
C LYS A 174 -6.36 -28.16 -7.98
N GLY A 175 -7.65 -27.87 -7.79
CA GLY A 175 -8.76 -28.69 -8.30
C GLY A 175 -8.76 -28.78 -9.83
N VAL A 176 -8.47 -27.67 -10.51
CA VAL A 176 -8.34 -27.65 -11.98
C VAL A 176 -7.14 -28.47 -12.46
N GLN A 177 -6.01 -28.41 -11.76
CA GLN A 177 -4.84 -29.24 -12.07
C GLN A 177 -5.16 -30.73 -11.91
N GLN A 178 -5.80 -31.11 -10.81
CA GLN A 178 -6.19 -32.50 -10.56
C GLN A 178 -7.19 -33.01 -11.62
N ALA A 179 -8.19 -32.22 -11.98
CA ALA A 179 -9.14 -32.56 -13.04
C ALA A 179 -8.43 -32.73 -14.41
N SER A 180 -7.47 -31.85 -14.71
CA SER A 180 -6.69 -31.95 -15.95
C SER A 180 -5.77 -33.17 -15.97
N GLU A 181 -5.17 -33.53 -14.84
CA GLU A 181 -4.33 -34.72 -14.70
C GLU A 181 -5.15 -36.00 -14.83
N GLN A 182 -6.34 -36.05 -14.21
CA GLN A 182 -7.29 -37.16 -14.37
C GLN A 182 -7.73 -37.34 -15.83
N LEU A 183 -8.01 -36.25 -16.54
CA LEU A 183 -8.33 -36.30 -17.97
C LEU A 183 -7.17 -36.87 -18.81
N ARG A 184 -5.92 -36.45 -18.50
CA ARG A 184 -4.73 -36.90 -19.22
C ARG A 184 -4.35 -38.36 -18.94
N ALA A 185 -4.64 -38.84 -17.73
CA ALA A 185 -4.31 -40.19 -17.32
C ALA A 185 -5.32 -41.25 -17.82
N ARG A 186 -6.46 -40.82 -18.40
CA ARG A 186 -7.48 -41.74 -18.91
C ARG A 186 -7.04 -42.41 -20.21
N PRO A 187 -7.22 -43.74 -20.34
CA PRO A 187 -7.02 -44.45 -21.59
C PRO A 187 -7.93 -43.92 -22.71
N GLU A 188 -7.48 -43.96 -23.97
CA GLU A 188 -8.24 -43.46 -25.13
C GLU A 188 -9.62 -44.11 -25.31
N ALA A 189 -9.81 -45.33 -24.80
CA ALA A 189 -11.08 -46.06 -24.86
C ALA A 189 -11.97 -45.85 -23.62
N ASP A 190 -11.52 -45.10 -22.61
CA ASP A 190 -12.25 -44.88 -21.37
C ASP A 190 -13.23 -43.71 -21.48
N ILE A 191 -14.49 -44.05 -21.76
CA ILE A 191 -15.63 -43.15 -21.88
C ILE A 191 -16.42 -43.03 -20.57
N SER A 192 -15.89 -43.44 -19.42
CA SER A 192 -16.61 -43.36 -18.14
C SER A 192 -16.96 -41.91 -17.74
N PRO A 193 -18.04 -41.67 -16.95
CA PRO A 193 -18.45 -40.32 -16.57
C PRO A 193 -17.33 -39.53 -15.88
N LEU A 194 -17.28 -38.22 -16.11
CA LEU A 194 -16.35 -37.33 -15.42
C LEU A 194 -16.85 -37.08 -14.00
N GLN A 195 -16.16 -37.65 -13.01
CA GLN A 195 -16.35 -37.31 -11.61
C GLN A 195 -15.27 -36.31 -11.23
N VAL A 196 -15.64 -35.03 -11.14
CA VAL A 196 -14.73 -34.01 -10.65
C VAL A 196 -15.32 -33.42 -9.39
N ASN A 197 -14.68 -33.73 -8.26
CA ASN A 197 -15.02 -33.18 -6.96
C ASN A 197 -14.03 -32.01 -6.69
N ASP A 198 -14.48 -30.93 -6.05
CA ASP A 198 -13.69 -29.71 -5.74
C ASP A 198 -13.29 -28.80 -6.93
N LEU A 199 -14.19 -28.58 -7.89
CA LEU A 199 -14.04 -27.48 -8.86
C LEU A 199 -14.77 -26.21 -8.38
N PRO A 200 -14.21 -25.01 -8.65
CA PRO A 200 -14.96 -23.76 -8.53
C PRO A 200 -16.20 -23.78 -9.44
N THR A 201 -17.28 -23.15 -9.00
CA THR A 201 -18.58 -23.12 -9.70
C THR A 201 -18.47 -22.50 -11.11
N GLU A 202 -17.47 -21.67 -11.35
CA GLU A 202 -17.20 -21.08 -12.67
C GLU A 202 -16.79 -22.12 -13.73
N PHE A 203 -16.30 -23.30 -13.32
CA PHE A 203 -15.88 -24.37 -14.23
C PHE A 203 -16.94 -25.45 -14.45
N GLU A 204 -18.01 -25.48 -13.65
CA GLU A 204 -19.14 -26.40 -13.82
C GLU A 204 -19.71 -26.44 -15.25
N PRO A 205 -20.00 -25.29 -15.93
CA PRO A 205 -20.57 -25.34 -17.28
C PRO A 205 -19.62 -25.98 -18.31
N MET A 206 -18.31 -25.83 -18.12
CA MET A 206 -17.31 -26.46 -18.99
C MET A 206 -17.31 -27.98 -18.78
N VAL A 207 -17.31 -28.45 -17.53
CA VAL A 207 -17.35 -29.89 -17.22
C VAL A 207 -18.65 -30.53 -17.70
N ALA A 208 -19.78 -29.85 -17.50
CA ALA A 208 -21.08 -30.29 -18.01
C ALA A 208 -21.07 -30.46 -19.54
N SER A 209 -20.44 -29.52 -20.27
CA SER A 209 -20.32 -29.61 -21.73
C SER A 209 -19.49 -30.82 -22.17
N ILE A 210 -18.37 -31.09 -21.47
CA ILE A 210 -17.52 -32.25 -21.76
C ILE A 210 -18.27 -33.56 -21.44
N ALA A 211 -18.96 -33.62 -20.30
CA ALA A 211 -19.76 -34.78 -19.92
C ALA A 211 -20.87 -35.07 -20.94
N ALA A 212 -21.54 -34.05 -21.45
CA ALA A 212 -22.55 -34.19 -22.50
C ALA A 212 -21.95 -34.74 -23.81
N LEU A 213 -20.76 -34.28 -24.19
CA LEU A 213 -20.05 -34.80 -25.38
C LEU A 213 -19.68 -36.28 -25.21
N ILE A 214 -19.13 -36.66 -24.06
CA ILE A 214 -18.82 -38.06 -23.73
C ILE A 214 -20.10 -38.90 -23.80
N GLY A 215 -21.21 -38.41 -23.25
CA GLY A 215 -22.51 -39.08 -23.33
C GLY A 215 -22.99 -39.33 -24.76
N ARG A 216 -22.83 -38.35 -25.67
CA ARG A 216 -23.15 -38.55 -27.10
C ARG A 216 -22.24 -39.58 -27.75
N LEU A 217 -20.93 -39.55 -27.45
CA LEU A 217 -19.96 -40.50 -27.99
C LEU A 217 -20.27 -41.94 -27.55
N GLN A 218 -20.64 -42.13 -26.29
CA GLN A 218 -21.10 -43.44 -25.79
C GLN A 218 -22.30 -43.97 -26.58
N GLY A 219 -23.25 -43.09 -26.92
CA GLY A 219 -24.42 -43.45 -27.72
C GLY A 219 -24.04 -43.94 -29.13
N VAL A 220 -23.15 -43.22 -29.80
CA VAL A 220 -22.65 -43.57 -31.14
C VAL A 220 -21.92 -44.92 -31.12
N VAL A 221 -21.00 -45.12 -30.18
CA VAL A 221 -20.23 -46.38 -30.06
C VAL A 221 -21.14 -47.57 -29.77
N ARG A 222 -22.19 -47.40 -28.96
CA ARG A 222 -23.18 -48.46 -28.70
C ARG A 222 -23.96 -48.82 -29.96
N ALA A 223 -24.39 -47.83 -30.73
CA ALA A 223 -25.11 -48.04 -31.99
C ALA A 223 -24.23 -48.76 -33.02
N GLU A 224 -22.96 -48.35 -33.14
CA GLU A 224 -21.99 -48.99 -34.04
C GLU A 224 -21.74 -50.46 -33.66
N ARG A 225 -21.54 -50.76 -32.37
CA ARG A 225 -21.38 -52.14 -31.89
C ARG A 225 -22.63 -52.99 -32.14
N ALA A 226 -23.82 -52.43 -31.93
CA ALA A 226 -25.08 -53.12 -32.20
C ALA A 226 -25.27 -53.40 -33.70
N PHE A 227 -24.94 -52.44 -34.56
CA PHE A 227 -24.95 -52.61 -36.01
C PHE A 227 -23.97 -53.69 -36.46
N ALA A 228 -22.71 -53.63 -36.01
CA ALA A 228 -21.69 -54.63 -36.34
C ALA A 228 -22.09 -56.05 -35.89
N ALA A 229 -22.69 -56.17 -34.69
CA ALA A 229 -23.20 -57.43 -34.19
C ALA A 229 -24.37 -57.96 -35.02
N SER A 230 -25.30 -57.09 -35.42
CA SER A 230 -26.44 -57.44 -36.28
C SER A 230 -25.98 -57.86 -37.68
N SER A 231 -25.08 -57.11 -38.32
CA SER A 231 -24.55 -57.43 -39.65
C SER A 231 -23.77 -58.75 -39.66
N ALA A 232 -23.02 -59.06 -38.60
CA ALA A 232 -22.33 -60.35 -38.49
C ALA A 232 -23.32 -61.53 -38.39
N HIS A 233 -24.50 -61.32 -37.80
CA HIS A 233 -25.56 -62.31 -37.76
C HIS A 233 -26.29 -62.43 -39.10
N GLU A 234 -26.61 -61.32 -39.75
CA GLU A 234 -27.30 -61.30 -41.05
C GLU A 234 -26.45 -61.79 -42.22
N LEU A 235 -25.11 -61.68 -42.18
CA LEU A 235 -24.24 -62.26 -43.22
C LEU A 235 -24.09 -63.79 -43.11
N ARG A 236 -24.38 -64.39 -41.94
CA ARG A 236 -24.31 -65.85 -41.73
C ARG A 236 -25.49 -66.59 -42.36
N THR A 237 -26.65 -65.98 -42.41
CA THR A 237 -27.91 -66.59 -42.88
C THR A 237 -27.99 -66.79 -44.41
N PRO A 238 -27.55 -65.86 -45.29
CA PRO A 238 -27.58 -66.06 -46.73
C PRO A 238 -26.39 -66.87 -47.27
N LEU A 239 -25.25 -66.93 -46.55
CA LEU A 239 -24.10 -67.77 -46.95
C LEU A 239 -24.35 -69.27 -46.77
N ALA A 240 -25.31 -69.66 -45.92
CA ALA A 240 -25.80 -71.05 -45.82
C ALA A 240 -26.77 -71.40 -46.96
N ALA A 241 -27.54 -70.42 -47.45
CA ALA A 241 -28.45 -70.60 -48.59
C ALA A 241 -27.73 -70.61 -49.95
N ALA A 242 -26.55 -69.98 -50.07
CA ALA A 242 -25.75 -69.98 -51.30
C ALA A 242 -24.78 -71.19 -51.43
N ARG A 243 -24.82 -72.14 -50.48
CA ARG A 243 -23.98 -73.36 -50.48
C ARG A 243 -24.79 -74.67 -50.56
N ALA A 244 -26.10 -74.61 -50.67
CA ALA A 244 -27.00 -75.74 -50.93
C ALA A 244 -27.54 -75.66 -52.36
#